data_AF-A0A0B6F0Y8-F1
#
_entry.id   AF-A0A0B6F0Y8-F1
#
_cell.length_a   1.000
_cell.length_b   1.000
_cell.length_c   1.000
_cell.angle_alpha   90.00
_cell.angle_beta   90.00
_cell.angle_gamma   90.00
#
_symmetry.space_group_name_H-M   'P 1'
#
loop_
_entity.id
_entity.type
_entity.pdbx_description
1 polymer ?
#
loop_
_entity_poly.entity_id
_entity_poly.type
_entity_poly.pdbx_seq_one_letter_code
_entity_poly.pdbx_strand_id
1 'polypeptide(L)'
;MSSRYARQEALWGTSTQQRLHTSTVAVIGAGGLGSPALLYLAGAGVGRILLFDDDLVSLSNLHRQVIHTTATVGQPKTESAAAALNALNPECTIEQFSRLTPDTALAQLRGADLIIDGTDNFYSRHLASWAAHELGIPHVWASLLGYDAQLSVFHSGHGPVYEDLFPTDPQVPSCSQAGVLGPVVGVAGSALAVEAIKLLTGIGTPLIGTLGYYDSLAGTWEYIPVRASGVIPARPANPTDVRDVPEGATLIDVRTAPERAASLIPGSQHLPLDDILTGHNPPIDPADLAVLYCASGLRSAQAVEALRARGFSNVYSLRGGIDAWQESHRDGV
;
A
#
# COMPACT_ATOMS: atom_id res chain seq x y z
N MET A 1 26.20 -8.69 25.48
CA MET A 1 25.88 -8.14 24.14
C MET A 1 25.23 -9.26 23.35
N SER A 2 24.03 -9.04 22.83
CA SER A 2 23.36 -10.02 21.96
C SER A 2 24.24 -10.25 20.73
N SER A 3 24.57 -11.50 20.40
CA SER A 3 25.36 -11.82 19.20
C SER A 3 24.63 -11.47 17.90
N ARG A 4 23.32 -11.17 17.97
CA ARG A 4 22.44 -10.86 16.85
C ARG A 4 22.92 -9.69 16.00
N TYR A 5 23.28 -8.56 16.62
CA TYR A 5 23.61 -7.32 15.91
C TYR A 5 25.11 -7.06 15.78
N ALA A 6 25.98 -7.96 16.24
CA ALA A 6 27.43 -7.74 16.28
C ALA A 6 28.03 -7.32 14.92
N ARG A 7 27.50 -7.83 13.80
CA ARG A 7 27.94 -7.46 12.44
C ARG A 7 27.55 -6.04 12.05
N GLN A 8 26.41 -5.54 12.55
CA GLN A 8 25.97 -4.16 12.33
C GLN A 8 26.70 -3.20 13.27
N GLU A 9 26.84 -3.58 14.54
CA GLU A 9 27.58 -2.81 15.55
C GLU A 9 29.04 -2.60 15.14
N ALA A 10 29.65 -3.52 14.40
CA ALA A 10 30.99 -3.34 13.84
C ALA A 10 31.08 -2.19 12.82
N LEU A 11 29.97 -1.82 12.16
CA LEU A 11 29.93 -0.72 11.20
C LEU A 11 29.69 0.63 11.88
N TRP A 12 28.79 0.69 12.87
CA TRP A 12 28.26 1.96 13.40
C TRP A 12 28.27 2.10 14.93
N GLY A 13 28.74 1.09 15.66
CA GLY A 13 28.81 1.08 17.12
C GLY A 13 27.49 0.79 17.84
N THR A 14 27.58 0.45 19.12
CA THR A 14 26.43 0.04 19.95
C THR A 14 25.43 1.18 20.19
N SER A 15 25.88 2.43 20.26
CA SER A 15 25.00 3.60 20.44
C SER A 15 24.05 3.79 19.26
N THR A 16 24.52 3.57 18.04
CA THR A 16 23.71 3.65 16.83
C THR A 16 22.70 2.50 16.77
N GLN A 17 23.12 1.29 17.16
CA GLN A 17 22.21 0.15 17.30
C GLN A 17 21.11 0.42 18.34
N GLN A 18 21.45 1.07 19.46
CA GLN A 18 20.48 1.44 20.49
C GLN A 18 19.42 2.42 19.97
N ARG A 19 19.78 3.32 19.03
CA ARG A 19 18.78 4.21 18.39
C ARG A 19 17.75 3.42 17.61
N LEU A 20 18.14 2.39 16.86
CA LEU A 20 17.20 1.52 16.16
C LEU A 20 16.25 0.83 17.16
N HIS A 21 16.79 0.32 18.27
CA HIS A 21 16.00 -0.33 19.32
C HIS A 21 14.95 0.57 19.98
N THR A 22 15.15 1.89 19.98
CA THR A 22 14.17 2.84 20.51
C THR A 22 13.28 3.45 19.44
N SER A 23 13.51 3.12 18.16
CA SER A 23 12.76 3.69 17.04
C SER A 23 11.44 2.95 16.78
N THR A 24 10.44 3.70 16.33
CA THR A 24 9.15 3.20 15.86
C THR A 24 8.97 3.50 14.38
N VAL A 25 8.77 2.46 13.56
CA VAL A 25 8.52 2.61 12.11
C VAL A 25 7.09 2.21 11.80
N ALA A 26 6.34 3.08 11.12
CA ALA A 26 5.07 2.68 10.54
C ALA A 26 5.30 2.09 9.14
N VAL A 27 4.74 0.92 8.86
CA VAL A 27 4.81 0.28 7.55
C VAL A 27 3.39 0.09 7.04
N ILE A 28 3.05 0.81 5.97
CA ILE A 28 1.75 0.76 5.32
C ILE A 28 1.84 -0.18 4.13
N GLY A 29 1.18 -1.33 4.23
CA GLY A 29 1.20 -2.43 3.28
C GLY A 29 2.25 -3.50 3.65
N ALA A 30 1.76 -4.72 3.91
CA ALA A 30 2.55 -5.94 4.09
C ALA A 30 2.76 -6.70 2.76
N GLY A 31 2.44 -6.07 1.63
CA GLY A 31 2.53 -6.66 0.30
C GLY A 31 3.96 -6.76 -0.25
N GLY A 32 4.12 -6.54 -1.55
CA GLY A 32 5.38 -6.80 -2.25
C GLY A 32 6.55 -5.98 -1.70
N LEU A 33 6.40 -4.65 -1.65
CA LEU A 33 7.42 -3.72 -1.14
C LEU A 33 7.60 -3.85 0.38
N GLY A 34 6.49 -3.97 1.10
CA GLY A 34 6.49 -4.09 2.56
C GLY A 34 7.17 -5.36 3.06
N SER A 35 7.00 -6.50 2.38
CA SER A 35 7.57 -7.79 2.78
C SER A 35 9.07 -7.75 3.08
N PRO A 36 9.96 -7.42 2.13
CA PRO A 36 11.40 -7.30 2.41
C PRO A 36 11.72 -6.16 3.36
N ALA A 37 10.99 -5.02 3.31
CA ALA A 37 11.21 -3.90 4.20
C ALA A 37 11.03 -4.32 5.67
N LEU A 38 9.91 -4.99 5.98
CA LEU A 38 9.59 -5.53 7.29
C LEU A 38 10.65 -6.51 7.79
N LEU A 39 11.04 -7.47 6.94
CA LEU A 39 12.06 -8.47 7.28
C LEU A 39 13.39 -7.81 7.63
N TYR A 40 13.85 -6.83 6.84
CA TYR A 40 15.12 -6.16 7.09
C TYR A 40 15.06 -5.18 8.27
N LEU A 41 13.94 -4.48 8.48
CA LEU A 41 13.78 -3.58 9.63
C LEU A 41 13.75 -4.36 10.96
N ALA A 42 12.97 -5.43 11.02
CA ALA A 42 12.96 -6.30 12.20
C ALA A 42 14.32 -6.97 12.41
N GLY A 43 14.93 -7.51 11.34
CA GLY A 43 16.27 -8.11 11.42
C GLY A 43 17.36 -7.13 11.86
N ALA A 44 17.25 -5.86 11.46
CA ALA A 44 18.18 -4.80 11.84
C ALA A 44 18.03 -4.35 13.31
N GLY A 45 16.92 -4.70 13.97
CA GLY A 45 16.66 -4.38 15.38
C GLY A 45 15.88 -3.08 15.60
N VAL A 46 15.01 -2.69 14.66
CA VAL A 46 14.01 -1.64 14.92
C VAL A 46 13.15 -2.06 16.13
N GLY A 47 12.96 -1.15 17.08
CA GLY A 47 12.27 -1.44 18.34
C GLY A 47 10.80 -1.77 18.19
N ARG A 48 10.07 -0.95 17.41
CA ARG A 48 8.63 -1.11 17.20
C ARG A 48 8.25 -0.92 15.74
N ILE A 49 7.37 -1.77 15.24
CA ILE A 49 6.77 -1.65 13.91
C ILE A 49 5.25 -1.52 14.06
N LEU A 50 4.67 -0.46 13.50
CA LEU A 50 3.23 -0.29 13.33
C LEU A 50 2.86 -0.80 11.94
N LEU A 51 2.20 -1.94 11.87
CA LEU A 51 1.95 -2.68 10.64
C LEU A 51 0.50 -2.51 10.20
N PHE A 52 0.28 -1.93 9.01
CA PHE A 52 -1.04 -1.70 8.45
C PHE A 52 -1.24 -2.52 7.18
N ASP A 53 -2.25 -3.38 7.15
CA ASP A 53 -2.73 -4.05 5.93
C ASP A 53 -4.17 -4.57 6.19
N ASP A 54 -5.03 -4.56 5.18
CA ASP A 54 -6.40 -5.08 5.28
C ASP A 54 -6.70 -6.24 4.33
N ASP A 55 -5.70 -6.68 3.58
CA ASP A 55 -5.82 -7.82 2.68
C ASP A 55 -5.53 -9.15 3.38
N LEU A 56 -5.96 -10.22 2.71
CA LEU A 56 -5.57 -11.58 3.02
C LEU A 56 -4.37 -12.02 2.17
N VAL A 57 -3.63 -12.99 2.65
CA VAL A 57 -2.58 -13.65 1.87
C VAL A 57 -3.22 -14.45 0.73
N SER A 58 -2.78 -14.20 -0.51
CA SER A 58 -3.24 -14.91 -1.72
C SER A 58 -2.09 -15.67 -2.37
N LEU A 59 -2.38 -16.86 -2.92
CA LEU A 59 -1.41 -17.67 -3.66
C LEU A 59 -0.77 -16.89 -4.83
N SER A 60 -1.58 -16.10 -5.54
CA SER A 60 -1.15 -15.28 -6.68
C SER A 60 -0.11 -14.21 -6.31
N ASN A 61 0.02 -13.92 -5.02
CA ASN A 61 0.88 -12.86 -4.50
C ASN A 61 2.22 -13.39 -3.95
N LEU A 62 2.33 -14.70 -3.68
CA LEU A 62 3.49 -15.30 -3.02
C LEU A 62 4.78 -15.23 -3.84
N HIS A 63 4.70 -15.07 -5.17
CA HIS A 63 5.90 -14.92 -6.01
C HIS A 63 6.71 -13.64 -5.73
N ARG A 64 6.13 -12.67 -5.00
CA ARG A 64 6.77 -11.38 -4.67
C ARG A 64 6.60 -10.96 -3.20
N GLN A 65 5.67 -11.55 -2.46
CA GLN A 65 5.41 -11.23 -1.04
C GLN A 65 6.12 -12.23 -0.12
N VAL A 66 7.45 -12.12 -0.07
CA VAL A 66 8.35 -13.14 0.51
C VAL A 66 8.26 -13.30 2.02
N ILE A 67 7.52 -12.44 2.72
CA ILE A 67 7.25 -12.60 4.17
C ILE A 67 6.16 -13.64 4.44
N HIS A 68 5.29 -13.91 3.46
CA HIS A 68 4.18 -14.83 3.57
C HIS A 68 4.54 -16.21 3.00
N THR A 69 3.75 -17.22 3.38
CA THR A 69 3.93 -18.59 2.91
C THR A 69 2.62 -19.18 2.40
N THR A 70 2.72 -20.27 1.64
CA THR A 70 1.55 -21.04 1.19
C THR A 70 0.68 -21.50 2.36
N ALA A 71 1.28 -21.81 3.51
CA ALA A 71 0.55 -22.24 4.70
C ALA A 71 -0.31 -21.12 5.34
N THR A 72 -0.05 -19.86 4.98
CA THR A 72 -0.78 -18.70 5.52
C THR A 72 -1.78 -18.12 4.53
N VAL A 73 -2.00 -18.74 3.37
CA VAL A 73 -3.03 -18.31 2.40
C VAL A 73 -4.40 -18.26 3.09
N GLY A 74 -5.15 -17.18 2.84
CA GLY A 74 -6.43 -16.88 3.48
C GLY A 74 -6.33 -16.17 4.83
N GLN A 75 -5.15 -16.10 5.47
CA GLN A 75 -4.97 -15.35 6.71
C GLN A 75 -4.78 -13.85 6.44
N PRO A 76 -5.12 -12.97 7.39
CA PRO A 76 -4.76 -11.55 7.31
C PRO A 76 -3.26 -11.37 7.11
N LYS A 77 -2.86 -10.51 6.17
CA LYS A 77 -1.44 -10.26 5.90
C LYS A 77 -0.71 -9.73 7.14
N THR A 78 -1.36 -8.91 7.95
CA THR A 78 -0.77 -8.39 9.20
C THR A 78 -0.41 -9.50 10.18
N GLU A 79 -1.28 -10.51 10.32
CA GLU A 79 -1.07 -11.64 11.23
C GLU A 79 0.06 -12.55 10.71
N SER A 80 0.03 -12.89 9.43
CA SER A 80 1.07 -13.69 8.77
C SER A 80 2.45 -13.01 8.87
N ALA A 81 2.52 -11.72 8.57
CA ALA A 81 3.74 -10.94 8.67
C ALA A 81 4.22 -10.83 10.13
N ALA A 82 3.35 -10.50 11.08
CA ALA A 82 3.73 -10.41 12.49
C ALA A 82 4.29 -11.74 13.03
N ALA A 83 3.70 -12.88 12.64
CA ALA A 83 4.23 -14.20 12.99
C ALA A 83 5.64 -14.42 12.43
N ALA A 84 5.88 -14.07 11.15
CA ALA A 84 7.19 -14.18 10.53
C ALA A 84 8.24 -13.26 11.20
N LEU A 85 7.87 -12.02 11.52
CA LEU A 85 8.77 -11.07 12.19
C LEU A 85 9.11 -11.48 13.61
N ASN A 86 8.13 -11.97 14.38
CA ASN A 86 8.36 -12.52 15.72
C ASN A 86 9.29 -13.73 15.69
N ALA A 87 9.15 -14.60 14.68
CA ALA A 87 10.06 -15.74 14.49
C ALA A 87 11.48 -15.29 14.11
N LEU A 88 11.62 -14.22 13.31
CA LEU A 88 12.91 -13.67 12.90
C LEU A 88 13.62 -12.95 14.05
N ASN A 89 12.92 -12.02 14.70
CA ASN A 89 13.44 -11.20 15.78
C ASN A 89 12.36 -10.88 16.83
N PRO A 90 12.29 -11.65 17.95
CA PRO A 90 11.29 -11.43 18.99
C PRO A 90 11.56 -10.18 19.85
N GLU A 91 12.68 -9.48 19.64
CA GLU A 91 12.97 -8.20 20.30
C GLU A 91 12.24 -7.01 19.64
N CYS A 92 11.72 -7.20 18.42
CA CYS A 92 10.95 -6.20 17.68
C CYS A 92 9.46 -6.30 18.05
N THR A 93 8.88 -5.23 18.58
CA THR A 93 7.45 -5.19 18.92
C THR A 93 6.61 -4.89 17.67
N ILE A 94 5.68 -5.77 17.31
CA ILE A 94 4.80 -5.59 16.15
C ILE A 94 3.38 -5.25 16.63
N GLU A 95 2.89 -4.07 16.28
CA GLU A 95 1.52 -3.64 16.51
C GLU A 95 0.74 -3.67 15.18
N GLN A 96 -0.35 -4.42 15.14
CA GLN A 96 -1.09 -4.69 13.91
C GLN A 96 -2.34 -3.83 13.84
N PHE A 97 -2.58 -3.26 12.67
CA PHE A 97 -3.76 -2.47 12.35
C PHE A 97 -4.34 -2.93 11.03
N SER A 98 -5.64 -2.75 10.88
CA SER A 98 -6.29 -2.86 9.57
C SER A 98 -5.91 -1.65 8.69
N ARG A 99 -6.74 -1.33 7.70
CA ARG A 99 -6.51 -0.24 6.76
C ARG A 99 -6.32 1.09 7.49
N LEU A 100 -5.27 1.82 7.12
CA LEU A 100 -5.10 3.21 7.51
C LEU A 100 -6.18 4.06 6.81
N THR A 101 -6.84 4.94 7.55
CA THR A 101 -7.88 5.85 7.00
C THR A 101 -7.62 7.30 7.40
N PRO A 102 -8.17 8.29 6.69
CA PRO A 102 -8.03 9.69 7.07
C PRO A 102 -8.55 10.00 8.47
N ASP A 103 -9.51 9.21 8.96
CA ASP A 103 -10.12 9.37 10.29
C ASP A 103 -9.25 8.78 11.41
N THR A 104 -8.46 7.74 11.12
CA THR A 104 -7.64 7.03 12.11
C THR A 104 -6.16 7.37 12.04
N ALA A 105 -5.67 7.91 10.91
CA ALA A 105 -4.25 7.98 10.60
C ALA A 105 -3.41 8.72 11.66
N LEU A 106 -3.80 9.95 12.03
CA LEU A 106 -3.02 10.77 12.97
C LEU A 106 -2.96 10.17 14.37
N ALA A 107 -4.00 9.41 14.77
CA ALA A 107 -4.03 8.74 16.06
C ALA A 107 -3.15 7.48 16.05
N GLN A 108 -3.28 6.65 15.01
CA GLN A 108 -2.57 5.37 14.90
C GLN A 108 -1.08 5.54 14.59
N LEU A 109 -0.69 6.58 13.86
CA LEU A 109 0.70 6.88 13.52
C LEU A 109 1.42 7.73 14.57
N ARG A 110 0.73 8.11 15.66
CA ARG A 110 1.31 8.95 16.70
C ARG A 110 2.54 8.28 17.33
N GLY A 111 3.66 8.99 17.31
CA GLY A 111 4.93 8.53 17.86
C GLY A 111 5.72 7.60 16.94
N ALA A 112 5.30 7.40 15.68
CA ALA A 112 6.19 6.86 14.65
C ALA A 112 7.28 7.89 14.31
N ASP A 113 8.50 7.43 14.08
CA ASP A 113 9.63 8.26 13.68
C ASP A 113 9.65 8.49 12.16
N LEU A 114 9.09 7.55 11.38
CA LEU A 114 8.92 7.64 9.94
C LEU A 114 7.84 6.65 9.43
N ILE A 115 7.40 6.88 8.20
CA ILE A 115 6.50 5.98 7.45
C ILE A 115 7.27 5.31 6.31
N ILE A 116 7.15 3.99 6.19
CA ILE A 116 7.44 3.22 4.99
C ILE A 116 6.13 3.01 4.23
N ASP A 117 6.09 3.49 2.99
CA ASP A 117 4.97 3.30 2.08
C ASP A 117 5.25 2.11 1.15
N GLY A 118 4.66 0.97 1.50
CA GLY A 118 4.68 -0.26 0.72
C GLY A 118 3.43 -0.44 -0.14
N THR A 119 2.65 0.63 -0.38
CA THR A 119 1.33 0.55 -1.03
C THR A 119 1.40 0.66 -2.55
N ASP A 120 0.45 0.02 -3.22
CA ASP A 120 0.40 -0.11 -4.68
C ASP A 120 -0.68 0.75 -5.35
N ASN A 121 -1.36 1.61 -4.59
CA ASN A 121 -2.42 2.48 -5.09
C ASN A 121 -2.19 3.95 -4.68
N PHE A 122 -2.66 4.90 -5.49
CA PHE A 122 -2.42 6.33 -5.29
C PHE A 122 -3.11 6.89 -4.05
N TYR A 123 -4.33 6.42 -3.75
CA TYR A 123 -5.08 6.86 -2.57
C TYR A 123 -4.28 6.67 -1.28
N SER A 124 -3.72 5.47 -1.08
CA SER A 124 -2.90 5.16 0.10
C SER A 124 -1.61 5.98 0.15
N ARG A 125 -1.00 6.30 -1.00
CA ARG A 125 0.20 7.15 -1.08
C ARG A 125 -0.08 8.59 -0.68
N HIS A 126 -1.18 9.16 -1.16
CA HIS A 126 -1.63 10.49 -0.73
C HIS A 126 -2.01 10.52 0.76
N LEU A 127 -2.65 9.47 1.27
CA LEU A 127 -2.94 9.34 2.70
C LEU A 127 -1.66 9.28 3.54
N ALA A 128 -0.67 8.50 3.11
CA ALA A 128 0.63 8.41 3.78
C ALA A 128 1.36 9.76 3.76
N SER A 129 1.36 10.46 2.62
CA SER A 129 2.02 11.76 2.49
C SER A 129 1.36 12.84 3.35
N TRP A 130 0.02 12.92 3.33
CA TRP A 130 -0.73 13.82 4.20
C TRP A 130 -0.47 13.53 5.68
N ALA A 131 -0.56 12.28 6.12
CA ALA A 131 -0.33 11.93 7.51
C ALA A 131 1.12 12.23 7.94
N ALA A 132 2.11 11.96 7.08
CA ALA A 132 3.51 12.30 7.33
C ALA A 132 3.73 13.81 7.46
N HIS A 133 3.08 14.61 6.61
CA HIS A 133 3.10 16.06 6.68
C HIS A 133 2.55 16.58 8.02
N GLU A 134 1.34 16.15 8.41
CA GLU A 134 0.69 16.58 9.66
C GLU A 134 1.51 16.20 10.91
N LEU A 135 2.19 15.05 10.87
CA LEU A 135 3.02 14.56 11.97
C LEU A 135 4.45 15.10 11.94
N GLY A 136 4.88 15.74 10.85
CA GLY A 136 6.23 16.25 10.68
C GLY A 136 7.29 15.15 10.57
N ILE A 137 6.94 13.96 10.07
CA ILE A 137 7.84 12.80 9.96
C ILE A 137 8.16 12.45 8.50
N PRO A 138 9.28 11.76 8.20
CA PRO A 138 9.62 11.33 6.85
C PRO A 138 8.64 10.29 6.29
N HIS A 139 8.36 10.39 5.00
CA HIS A 139 7.63 9.42 4.17
C HIS A 139 8.61 8.78 3.19
N VAL A 140 9.01 7.55 3.47
CA VAL A 140 9.91 6.75 2.64
C VAL A 140 9.05 5.94 1.67
N TRP A 141 9.18 6.23 0.38
CA TRP A 141 8.27 5.75 -0.64
C TRP A 141 9.00 5.02 -1.76
N ALA A 142 8.38 3.95 -2.26
CA ALA A 142 8.78 3.31 -3.49
C ALA A 142 7.57 2.94 -4.34
N SER A 143 7.80 2.77 -5.64
CA SER A 143 6.80 2.26 -6.58
C SER A 143 7.44 1.40 -7.64
N LEU A 144 6.63 0.58 -8.29
CA LEU A 144 7.05 -0.43 -9.26
C LEU A 144 6.12 -0.37 -10.48
N LEU A 145 6.68 -0.58 -11.67
CA LEU A 145 5.90 -0.84 -12.87
C LEU A 145 6.71 -1.76 -13.80
N GLY A 146 6.21 -2.97 -14.06
CA GLY A 146 6.89 -3.94 -14.91
C GLY A 146 8.26 -4.37 -14.36
N TYR A 147 9.33 -3.82 -14.94
CA TYR A 147 10.72 -4.11 -14.60
C TYR A 147 11.41 -2.97 -13.86
N ASP A 148 10.74 -1.84 -13.66
CA ASP A 148 11.35 -0.64 -13.10
C ASP A 148 10.87 -0.38 -11.68
N ALA A 149 11.73 0.26 -10.89
CA ALA A 149 11.37 0.75 -9.57
C ALA A 149 11.75 2.22 -9.38
N GLN A 150 10.98 2.91 -8.57
CA GLN A 150 11.23 4.28 -8.13
C GLN A 150 11.31 4.30 -6.61
N LEU A 151 12.18 5.16 -6.07
CA LEU A 151 12.42 5.30 -4.64
C LEU A 151 12.73 6.77 -4.32
N SER A 152 12.13 7.31 -3.26
CA SER A 152 12.50 8.61 -2.72
C SER A 152 12.16 8.71 -1.24
N VAL A 153 12.66 9.77 -0.60
CA VAL A 153 12.26 10.16 0.76
C VAL A 153 11.63 11.54 0.69
N PHE A 154 10.38 11.63 1.12
CA PHE A 154 9.65 12.88 1.25
C PHE A 154 9.68 13.35 2.70
N HIS A 155 9.89 14.64 2.92
CA HIS A 155 9.92 15.20 4.27
C HIS A 155 9.52 16.67 4.23
N SER A 156 8.30 16.96 4.67
CA SER A 156 7.79 18.32 4.73
C SER A 156 8.67 19.21 5.62
N GLY A 157 8.99 20.42 5.16
CA GLY A 157 9.90 21.35 5.84
C GLY A 157 11.39 21.08 5.62
N HIS A 158 11.77 19.91 5.10
CA HIS A 158 13.16 19.50 4.87
C HIS A 158 13.46 19.11 3.43
N GLY A 159 12.44 19.03 2.57
CA GLY A 159 12.54 18.63 1.17
C GLY A 159 11.16 18.59 0.51
N PRO A 160 11.03 17.87 -0.62
CA PRO A 160 9.74 17.71 -1.29
C PRO A 160 8.77 16.83 -0.49
N VAL A 161 7.49 16.92 -0.85
CA VAL A 161 6.42 16.00 -0.49
C VAL A 161 6.03 15.13 -1.69
N TYR A 162 5.21 14.09 -1.50
CA TYR A 162 4.83 13.17 -2.58
C TYR A 162 4.18 13.91 -3.76
N GLU A 163 3.36 14.91 -3.45
CA GLU A 163 2.63 15.76 -4.40
C GLU A 163 3.55 16.63 -5.27
N ASP A 164 4.80 16.88 -4.86
CA ASP A 164 5.78 17.55 -5.73
C ASP A 164 6.16 16.69 -6.94
N LEU A 165 6.09 15.36 -6.79
CA LEU A 165 6.35 14.41 -7.86
C LEU A 165 5.06 13.98 -8.57
N PHE A 166 3.99 13.78 -7.81
CA PHE A 166 2.68 13.33 -8.32
C PHE A 166 1.56 14.28 -7.83
N PRO A 167 1.37 15.44 -8.47
CA PRO A 167 0.33 16.39 -8.08
C PRO A 167 -1.09 15.89 -8.41
N THR A 168 -1.20 14.93 -9.33
CA THR A 168 -2.43 14.26 -9.73
C THR A 168 -2.14 12.80 -10.01
N ASP A 169 -3.11 11.92 -9.73
CA ASP A 169 -3.01 10.48 -10.00
C ASP A 169 -2.74 10.22 -11.49
N PRO A 170 -1.60 9.61 -11.86
CA PRO A 170 -1.34 9.22 -13.23
C PRO A 170 -2.23 8.02 -13.62
N GLN A 171 -2.70 8.02 -14.87
CA GLN A 171 -3.50 6.92 -15.43
C GLN A 171 -2.61 5.74 -15.85
N VAL A 172 -2.07 5.01 -14.88
CA VAL A 172 -1.20 3.84 -15.10
C VAL A 172 -1.81 2.57 -14.49
N PRO A 173 -1.57 1.39 -15.10
CA PRO A 173 -2.08 0.13 -14.55
C PRO A 173 -1.41 -0.22 -13.22
N SER A 174 -2.09 -1.00 -12.39
CA SER A 174 -1.50 -1.54 -11.15
C SER A 174 -0.49 -2.66 -11.44
N CYS A 175 0.33 -3.03 -10.45
CA CYS A 175 1.23 -4.19 -10.52
C CYS A 175 0.50 -5.50 -10.84
N SER A 176 -0.74 -5.67 -10.35
CA SER A 176 -1.56 -6.85 -10.65
C SER A 176 -2.00 -6.93 -12.11
N GLN A 177 -1.93 -5.82 -12.85
CA GLN A 177 -2.37 -5.73 -14.25
C GLN A 177 -1.20 -5.68 -15.23
N ALA A 178 -0.20 -4.85 -14.94
CA ALA A 178 1.01 -4.75 -15.75
C ALA A 178 1.94 -5.97 -15.56
N GLY A 179 1.80 -6.68 -14.43
CA GLY A 179 2.78 -7.65 -13.97
C GLY A 179 3.96 -6.96 -13.27
N VAL A 180 4.67 -7.72 -12.46
CA VAL A 180 5.87 -7.24 -11.76
C VAL A 180 6.85 -8.38 -11.52
N LEU A 181 8.14 -8.11 -11.72
CA LEU A 181 9.20 -9.07 -11.46
C LEU A 181 9.55 -9.10 -9.96
N GLY A 182 9.28 -10.23 -9.29
CA GLY A 182 9.45 -10.38 -7.83
C GLY A 182 10.80 -9.90 -7.27
N PRO A 183 11.96 -10.26 -7.88
CA PRO A 183 13.25 -9.73 -7.48
C PRO A 183 13.37 -8.18 -7.48
N VAL A 184 12.73 -7.49 -8.44
CA VAL A 184 12.73 -6.01 -8.49
C VAL A 184 11.99 -5.43 -7.29
N VAL A 185 10.88 -6.08 -6.90
CA VAL A 185 10.15 -5.76 -5.67
C VAL A 185 11.05 -5.95 -4.45
N GLY A 186 11.82 -7.05 -4.42
CA GLY A 186 12.80 -7.33 -3.37
C GLY A 186 13.88 -6.24 -3.25
N VAL A 187 14.44 -5.80 -4.39
CA VAL A 187 15.43 -4.70 -4.44
C VAL A 187 14.82 -3.41 -3.88
N ALA A 188 13.67 -2.99 -4.40
CA ALA A 188 13.02 -1.74 -3.99
C ALA A 188 12.63 -1.75 -2.51
N GLY A 189 12.03 -2.83 -2.01
CA GLY A 189 11.64 -2.91 -0.62
C GLY A 189 12.81 -3.08 0.36
N SER A 190 13.92 -3.70 -0.07
CA SER A 190 15.16 -3.66 0.72
C SER A 190 15.75 -2.25 0.76
N ALA A 191 15.65 -1.50 -0.35
CA ALA A 191 16.09 -0.11 -0.41
C ALA A 191 15.25 0.81 0.50
N LEU A 192 13.94 0.59 0.61
CA LEU A 192 13.09 1.25 1.63
C LEU A 192 13.66 1.09 3.04
N ALA A 193 14.03 -0.15 3.43
CA ALA A 193 14.62 -0.40 4.73
C ALA A 193 15.97 0.32 4.93
N VAL A 194 16.79 0.41 3.88
CA VAL A 194 18.05 1.17 3.93
C VAL A 194 17.80 2.66 4.15
N GLU A 195 16.84 3.27 3.43
CA GLU A 195 16.47 4.68 3.65
C GLU A 195 15.98 4.93 5.09
N ALA A 196 15.13 4.05 5.62
CA ALA A 196 14.68 4.14 7.00
C ALA A 196 15.85 4.04 7.99
N ILE A 197 16.76 3.09 7.82
CA ILE A 197 17.94 2.96 8.68
C ILE A 197 18.79 4.23 8.62
N LYS A 198 19.02 4.82 7.43
CA LYS A 198 19.76 6.08 7.30
C LYS A 198 19.10 7.21 8.10
N LEU A 199 17.78 7.36 8.01
CA LEU A 199 17.01 8.37 8.75
C LEU A 199 17.10 8.14 10.27
N LEU A 200 16.87 6.92 10.74
CA LEU A 200 16.83 6.60 12.17
C LEU A 200 18.21 6.66 12.85
N THR A 201 19.28 6.39 12.10
CA THR A 201 20.65 6.34 12.62
C THR A 201 21.47 7.58 12.29
N GLY A 202 21.07 8.37 11.30
CA GLY A 202 21.84 9.51 10.79
C GLY A 202 23.08 9.13 9.97
N ILE A 203 23.21 7.86 9.56
CA ILE A 203 24.30 7.44 8.66
C ILE A 203 23.97 7.75 7.21
N GLY A 204 25.00 8.05 6.41
CA GLY A 204 24.86 8.27 4.97
C GLY A 204 23.99 9.48 4.63
N THR A 205 23.43 9.46 3.42
CA THR A 205 22.60 10.55 2.89
C THR A 205 21.26 9.97 2.42
N PRO A 206 20.14 10.29 3.07
CA PRO A 206 18.80 9.90 2.61
C PRO A 206 18.45 10.50 1.25
N LEU A 207 17.56 9.87 0.49
CA LEU A 207 17.10 10.34 -0.83
C LEU A 207 16.12 11.53 -0.76
N ILE A 208 16.27 12.41 0.23
CA ILE A 208 15.47 13.64 0.32
C ILE A 208 15.83 14.55 -0.85
N GLY A 209 14.83 14.94 -1.65
CA GLY A 209 15.05 15.77 -2.84
C GLY A 209 15.66 15.03 -4.04
N THR A 210 15.67 13.70 -4.01
CA THR A 210 16.20 12.86 -5.09
C THR A 210 15.27 11.69 -5.38
N LEU A 211 14.91 11.50 -6.65
CA LEU A 211 14.24 10.31 -7.14
C LEU A 211 15.30 9.32 -7.62
N GLY A 212 15.42 8.18 -6.93
CA GLY A 212 16.14 7.02 -7.44
C GLY A 212 15.26 6.25 -8.41
N TYR A 213 15.73 6.08 -9.64
CA TYR A 213 15.09 5.25 -10.66
C TYR A 213 15.97 4.03 -10.93
N TYR A 214 15.40 2.84 -10.79
CA TYR A 214 16.07 1.57 -11.02
C TYR A 214 15.53 0.90 -12.28
N ASP A 215 16.36 0.85 -13.31
CA ASP A 215 16.16 0.00 -14.48
C ASP A 215 16.76 -1.37 -14.18
N SER A 216 15.92 -2.38 -13.95
CA SER A 216 16.41 -3.71 -13.59
C SER A 216 16.96 -4.51 -14.78
N LEU A 217 16.58 -4.16 -16.01
CA LEU A 217 17.08 -4.84 -17.20
C LEU A 217 18.48 -4.37 -17.55
N ALA A 218 18.75 -3.07 -17.37
CA ALA A 218 20.09 -2.49 -17.47
C ALA A 218 20.93 -2.70 -16.19
N GLY A 219 20.27 -2.91 -15.04
CA GLY A 219 20.92 -3.03 -13.74
C GLY A 219 21.45 -1.70 -13.22
N THR A 220 20.85 -0.58 -13.61
CA THR A 220 21.36 0.77 -13.35
C THR A 220 20.43 1.57 -12.44
N TRP A 221 21.03 2.39 -11.59
CA TRP A 221 20.34 3.42 -10.82
C TRP A 221 20.64 4.79 -11.39
N GLU A 222 19.60 5.54 -11.69
CA GLU A 222 19.67 6.96 -12.02
C GLU A 222 19.10 7.78 -10.86
N TYR A 223 19.71 8.94 -10.60
CA TYR A 223 19.32 9.81 -9.49
C TYR A 223 18.93 11.18 -10.03
N ILE A 224 17.63 11.48 -9.95
CA ILE A 224 17.02 12.66 -10.57
C ILE A 224 16.67 13.66 -9.47
N PRO A 225 17.14 14.92 -9.52
CA PRO A 225 16.77 15.93 -8.53
C PRO A 225 15.27 16.21 -8.53
N VAL A 226 14.66 16.22 -7.35
CA VAL A 226 13.27 16.62 -7.11
C VAL A 226 13.26 17.88 -6.27
N ARG A 227 12.53 18.91 -6.73
CA ARG A 227 12.46 20.20 -6.04
C ARG A 227 11.11 20.34 -5.36
N ALA A 228 11.13 20.84 -4.13
CA ALA A 228 9.92 21.27 -3.45
C ALA A 228 9.29 22.46 -4.19
N SER A 229 8.00 22.37 -4.47
CA SER A 229 7.20 23.44 -5.07
C SER A 229 6.51 24.33 -4.04
N GLY A 230 6.45 23.88 -2.77
CA GLY A 230 5.66 24.51 -1.72
C GLY A 230 4.22 24.01 -1.64
N VAL A 231 3.86 22.96 -2.39
CA VAL A 231 2.58 22.27 -2.24
C VAL A 231 2.44 21.67 -0.84
N ILE A 232 1.22 21.72 -0.31
CA ILE A 232 0.87 21.16 0.98
C ILE A 232 -0.04 19.94 0.72
N PRO A 233 0.32 18.74 1.20
CA PRO A 233 -0.51 17.55 1.04
C PRO A 233 -1.90 17.78 1.64
N ALA A 234 -2.94 17.51 0.86
CA ALA A 234 -4.33 17.65 1.31
C ALA A 234 -4.81 16.38 1.98
N ARG A 235 -5.65 16.51 3.02
CA ARG A 235 -6.33 15.36 3.61
C ARG A 235 -7.18 14.65 2.55
N PRO A 236 -6.93 13.36 2.24
CA PRO A 236 -7.75 12.65 1.27
C PRO A 236 -9.16 12.42 1.82
N ALA A 237 -10.13 12.31 0.90
CA ALA A 237 -11.48 11.87 1.23
C ALA A 237 -11.47 10.42 1.76
N ASN A 238 -12.58 9.95 2.32
CA ASN A 238 -12.69 8.55 2.73
C ASN A 238 -12.60 7.59 1.52
N PRO A 239 -12.07 6.37 1.72
CA PRO A 239 -11.85 5.44 0.62
C PRO A 239 -13.18 5.12 -0.07
N THR A 240 -13.09 4.92 -1.39
CA THR A 240 -14.26 4.66 -2.23
C THR A 240 -14.41 3.19 -2.57
N ASP A 241 -13.60 2.32 -1.96
CA ASP A 241 -13.61 0.87 -2.15
C ASP A 241 -13.89 0.13 -0.84
N VAL A 242 -14.49 -1.06 -0.98
CA VAL A 242 -14.73 -2.02 0.10
C VAL A 242 -14.16 -3.37 -0.30
N ARG A 243 -13.68 -4.14 0.70
CA ARG A 243 -13.17 -5.50 0.47
C ARG A 243 -14.32 -6.51 0.35
N ASP A 244 -15.22 -6.47 1.31
CA ASP A 244 -16.36 -7.36 1.41
C ASP A 244 -17.64 -6.58 1.10
N VAL A 245 -18.63 -7.25 0.49
CA VAL A 245 -19.94 -6.63 0.21
C VAL A 245 -20.70 -6.50 1.54
N PRO A 246 -21.00 -5.29 2.03
CA PRO A 246 -21.70 -5.12 3.29
C PRO A 246 -23.11 -5.73 3.24
N GLU A 247 -23.59 -6.22 4.37
CA GLU A 247 -24.96 -6.73 4.47
C GLU A 247 -25.97 -5.64 4.07
N GLY A 248 -26.93 -5.99 3.22
CA GLY A 248 -27.93 -5.06 2.71
C GLY A 248 -27.45 -4.15 1.56
N ALA A 249 -26.20 -4.23 1.13
CA ALA A 249 -25.72 -3.47 -0.02
C ALA A 249 -26.28 -4.02 -1.34
N THR A 250 -26.76 -3.13 -2.22
CA THR A 250 -27.09 -3.51 -3.60
C THR A 250 -25.80 -3.73 -4.38
N LEU A 251 -25.62 -4.94 -4.92
CA LEU A 251 -24.44 -5.26 -5.72
C LEU A 251 -24.70 -5.01 -7.21
N ILE A 252 -23.82 -4.28 -7.88
CA ILE A 252 -23.99 -3.87 -9.29
C ILE A 252 -22.76 -4.29 -10.11
N ASP A 253 -22.98 -5.12 -11.11
CA ASP A 253 -21.98 -5.53 -12.09
C ASP A 253 -21.86 -4.45 -13.17
N VAL A 254 -20.68 -3.84 -13.33
CA VAL A 254 -20.42 -2.83 -14.36
C VAL A 254 -19.68 -3.36 -15.58
N ARG A 255 -19.53 -4.68 -15.70
CA ARG A 255 -18.88 -5.33 -16.85
C ARG A 255 -19.81 -5.37 -18.06
N THR A 256 -19.25 -5.77 -19.19
CA THR A 256 -20.02 -5.99 -20.41
C THR A 256 -20.96 -7.21 -20.27
N ALA A 257 -22.02 -7.27 -21.08
CA ALA A 257 -22.95 -8.40 -21.07
C ALA A 257 -22.27 -9.77 -21.33
N PRO A 258 -21.28 -9.90 -22.25
CA PRO A 258 -20.55 -11.15 -22.42
C PRO A 258 -19.76 -11.58 -21.18
N GLU A 259 -19.06 -10.64 -20.51
CA GLU A 259 -18.32 -10.94 -19.28
C GLU A 259 -19.24 -11.44 -18.16
N ARG A 260 -20.41 -10.79 -18.01
CA ARG A 260 -21.43 -11.19 -17.05
C ARG A 260 -22.04 -12.56 -17.35
N ALA A 261 -22.28 -12.86 -18.63
CA ALA A 261 -22.80 -14.17 -19.03
C ALA A 261 -21.82 -15.31 -18.73
N ALA A 262 -20.50 -15.03 -18.76
CA ALA A 262 -19.48 -16.02 -18.42
C ALA A 262 -19.39 -16.30 -16.91
N SER A 263 -19.58 -15.30 -16.06
CA SER A 263 -19.61 -15.44 -14.60
C SER A 263 -20.22 -14.20 -13.96
N LEU A 264 -20.83 -14.31 -12.77
CA LEU A 264 -21.34 -13.17 -12.00
C LEU A 264 -21.32 -13.46 -10.50
N ILE A 265 -21.36 -12.40 -9.69
CA ILE A 265 -21.60 -12.54 -8.25
C ILE A 265 -23.12 -12.69 -8.04
N PRO A 266 -23.61 -13.77 -7.39
CA PRO A 266 -25.05 -14.01 -7.22
C PRO A 266 -25.77 -12.82 -6.58
N GLY A 267 -26.99 -12.53 -7.06
CA GLY A 267 -27.80 -11.41 -6.56
C GLY A 267 -27.41 -10.03 -7.13
N SER A 268 -26.34 -9.94 -7.93
CA SER A 268 -25.96 -8.67 -8.56
C SER A 268 -26.94 -8.19 -9.64
N GLN A 269 -27.20 -6.89 -9.66
CA GLN A 269 -27.80 -6.19 -10.79
C GLN A 269 -26.75 -5.94 -11.89
N HIS A 270 -27.19 -5.60 -13.11
CA HIS A 270 -26.28 -5.32 -14.23
C HIS A 270 -26.51 -3.91 -14.75
N LEU A 271 -25.45 -3.09 -14.75
CA LEU A 271 -25.43 -1.78 -15.37
C LEU A 271 -24.01 -1.51 -15.90
N PRO A 272 -23.73 -1.80 -17.18
CA PRO A 272 -22.43 -1.60 -17.79
C PRO A 272 -21.85 -0.20 -17.53
N LEU A 273 -20.52 -0.12 -17.36
CA LEU A 273 -19.85 1.16 -17.14
C LEU A 273 -20.19 2.20 -18.23
N ASP A 274 -20.24 1.80 -19.50
CA ASP A 274 -20.54 2.72 -20.61
C ASP A 274 -21.94 3.35 -20.46
N ASP A 275 -22.92 2.60 -19.95
CA ASP A 275 -24.26 3.13 -19.68
C ASP A 275 -24.22 4.15 -18.54
N ILE A 276 -23.43 3.86 -17.49
CA ILE A 276 -23.19 4.81 -16.39
C ILE A 276 -22.54 6.07 -16.93
N LEU A 277 -21.47 5.97 -17.72
CA LEU A 277 -20.75 7.13 -18.24
C LEU A 277 -21.61 7.99 -19.17
N THR A 278 -22.56 7.39 -19.90
CA THR A 278 -23.52 8.11 -20.76
C THR A 278 -24.69 8.76 -20.01
N GLY A 279 -24.82 8.53 -18.70
CA GLY A 279 -25.81 9.22 -17.87
C GLY A 279 -26.88 8.34 -17.24
N HIS A 280 -26.86 7.03 -17.51
CA HIS A 280 -27.80 6.11 -16.87
C HIS A 280 -27.42 5.90 -15.41
N ASN A 281 -28.44 5.85 -14.55
CA ASN A 281 -28.26 5.62 -13.12
C ASN A 281 -28.80 4.22 -12.76
N PRO A 282 -28.20 3.55 -11.76
CA PRO A 282 -28.77 2.32 -11.21
C PRO A 282 -30.16 2.58 -10.61
N PRO A 283 -31.06 1.57 -10.61
CA PRO A 283 -32.40 1.69 -10.08
C PRO A 283 -32.39 1.60 -8.53
N ILE A 284 -31.65 2.50 -7.88
CA ILE A 284 -31.52 2.64 -6.43
C ILE A 284 -31.65 4.12 -6.07
N ASP A 285 -32.01 4.42 -4.82
CA ASP A 285 -31.99 5.80 -4.34
C ASP A 285 -30.54 6.28 -4.13
N PRO A 286 -30.22 7.57 -4.33
CA PRO A 286 -28.85 8.08 -4.16
C PRO A 286 -28.23 7.90 -2.77
N ALA A 287 -29.06 7.67 -1.75
CA ALA A 287 -28.65 7.40 -0.38
C ALA A 287 -28.47 5.90 -0.07
N ASP A 288 -28.97 5.01 -0.93
CA ASP A 288 -28.89 3.57 -0.73
C ASP A 288 -27.44 3.09 -0.80
N LEU A 289 -27.14 2.09 0.04
CA LEU A 289 -25.83 1.45 0.02
C LEU A 289 -25.71 0.57 -1.22
N ALA A 290 -24.72 0.86 -2.07
CA ALA A 290 -24.42 0.02 -3.21
C ALA A 290 -22.93 -0.23 -3.40
N VAL A 291 -22.61 -1.43 -3.86
CA VAL A 291 -21.26 -1.86 -4.20
C VAL A 291 -21.23 -2.18 -5.70
N LEU A 292 -20.34 -1.53 -6.42
CA LEU A 292 -20.13 -1.74 -7.85
C LEU A 292 -18.91 -2.64 -8.02
N TYR A 293 -18.97 -3.62 -8.91
CA TYR A 293 -17.82 -4.47 -9.22
C TYR A 293 -17.60 -4.61 -10.71
N CYS A 294 -16.34 -4.77 -11.09
CA CYS A 294 -15.95 -5.21 -12.42
C CYS A 294 -15.08 -6.47 -12.35
N ALA A 295 -14.22 -6.72 -13.36
CA ALA A 295 -13.23 -7.80 -13.29
C ALA A 295 -12.28 -7.62 -12.08
N SER A 296 -11.57 -6.49 -12.05
CA SER A 296 -10.45 -6.24 -11.14
C SER A 296 -10.56 -4.99 -10.22
N GLY A 297 -11.65 -4.22 -10.31
CA GLY A 297 -11.92 -3.03 -9.46
C GLY A 297 -11.74 -1.66 -10.13
N LEU A 298 -11.07 -1.56 -11.30
CA LEU A 298 -10.84 -0.26 -11.96
C LEU A 298 -12.09 0.37 -12.56
N ARG A 299 -12.85 -0.39 -13.35
CA ARG A 299 -14.08 0.11 -13.99
C ARG A 299 -15.14 0.44 -12.95
N SER A 300 -15.20 -0.32 -11.86
CA SER A 300 -16.11 0.00 -10.75
C SER A 300 -15.67 1.26 -9.99
N ALA A 301 -14.37 1.56 -9.87
CA ALA A 301 -13.91 2.83 -9.32
C ALA A 301 -14.34 4.02 -10.19
N GLN A 302 -14.21 3.92 -11.52
CA GLN A 302 -14.72 4.93 -12.46
C GLN A 302 -16.24 5.10 -12.36
N ALA A 303 -16.98 4.01 -12.23
CA ALA A 303 -18.43 4.06 -12.04
C ALA A 303 -18.81 4.77 -10.73
N VAL A 304 -18.09 4.50 -9.64
CA VAL A 304 -18.29 5.16 -8.33
C VAL A 304 -18.06 6.67 -8.43
N GLU A 305 -16.99 7.09 -9.11
CA GLU A 305 -16.71 8.51 -9.32
C GLU A 305 -17.83 9.20 -10.12
N ALA A 306 -18.25 8.59 -11.24
CA ALA A 306 -19.32 9.12 -12.08
C ALA A 306 -20.66 9.23 -11.33
N LEU A 307 -20.99 8.25 -10.49
CA LEU A 307 -22.21 8.26 -9.68
C LEU A 307 -22.14 9.27 -8.53
N ARG A 308 -20.99 9.38 -7.84
CA ARG A 308 -20.80 10.40 -6.79
C ARG A 308 -20.93 11.82 -7.34
N ALA A 309 -20.41 12.08 -8.55
CA ALA A 309 -20.60 13.35 -9.25
C ALA A 309 -22.08 13.68 -9.54
N ARG A 310 -22.96 12.67 -9.52
CA ARG A 310 -24.41 12.80 -9.71
C ARG A 310 -25.21 12.70 -8.40
N GLY A 311 -24.54 12.71 -7.25
CA GLY A 311 -25.17 12.76 -5.93
C GLY A 311 -25.40 11.42 -5.24
N PHE A 312 -24.90 10.31 -5.80
CA PHE A 312 -24.91 9.01 -5.11
C PHE A 312 -23.84 9.01 -4.03
N SER A 313 -24.21 9.17 -2.76
CA SER A 313 -23.25 9.37 -1.67
C SER A 313 -22.73 8.07 -1.06
N ASN A 314 -23.46 6.95 -1.23
CA ASN A 314 -23.20 5.69 -0.53
C ASN A 314 -22.85 4.54 -1.50
N VAL A 315 -22.08 4.86 -2.54
CA VAL A 315 -21.58 3.92 -3.55
C VAL A 315 -20.08 3.63 -3.35
N TYR A 316 -19.70 2.35 -3.45
CA TYR A 316 -18.33 1.87 -3.29
C TYR A 316 -17.94 0.89 -4.39
N SER A 317 -16.64 0.79 -4.67
CA SER A 317 -16.07 -0.20 -5.59
C SER A 317 -15.70 -1.46 -4.83
N LEU A 318 -16.03 -2.64 -5.35
CA LEU A 318 -15.53 -3.91 -4.80
C LEU A 318 -14.06 -4.05 -5.17
N ARG A 319 -13.18 -4.01 -4.18
CA ARG A 319 -11.74 -4.14 -4.35
C ARG A 319 -11.41 -5.47 -5.01
N GLY A 320 -10.57 -5.44 -6.05
CA GLY A 320 -10.19 -6.64 -6.79
C GLY A 320 -11.30 -7.25 -7.65
N GLY A 321 -12.51 -6.66 -7.64
CA GLY A 321 -13.66 -7.08 -8.43
C GLY A 321 -14.08 -8.54 -8.20
N ILE A 322 -14.69 -9.14 -9.22
CA ILE A 322 -15.13 -10.53 -9.17
C ILE A 322 -13.96 -11.52 -9.09
N ASP A 323 -12.77 -11.16 -9.57
CA ASP A 323 -11.60 -12.04 -9.55
C ASP A 323 -11.18 -12.33 -8.10
N ALA A 324 -11.05 -11.29 -7.27
CA ALA A 324 -10.74 -11.42 -5.85
C ALA A 324 -11.90 -12.06 -5.06
N TRP A 325 -13.14 -11.75 -5.42
CA TRP A 325 -14.32 -12.38 -4.81
C TRP A 325 -14.33 -13.90 -5.06
N GLN A 326 -14.06 -14.34 -6.29
CA GLN A 326 -14.00 -15.77 -6.62
C GLN A 326 -12.84 -16.46 -5.92
N GLU A 327 -11.68 -15.82 -5.81
CA GLU A 327 -10.54 -16.40 -5.09
C GLU A 327 -10.87 -16.66 -3.61
N SER A 328 -11.49 -15.69 -2.94
CA SER A 328 -11.91 -15.85 -1.54
C SER A 328 -13.04 -16.85 -1.30
N HIS A 329 -13.84 -17.15 -2.33
CA HIS A 329 -15.01 -18.04 -2.24
C HIS A 329 -14.79 -19.42 -2.91
N ARG A 330 -13.59 -19.69 -3.43
CA ARG A 330 -13.22 -20.99 -4.02
C ARG A 330 -12.91 -22.06 -2.98
N ASP A 331 -12.48 -21.67 -1.78
CA ASP A 331 -12.02 -22.59 -0.72
C ASP A 331 -13.17 -23.10 0.19
N GLY A 332 -14.41 -23.00 -0.26
CA GLY A 332 -15.63 -23.44 0.45
C GLY A 332 -16.22 -24.78 -0.02
N VAL A 333 -15.47 -25.60 -0.78
CA VAL A 333 -15.87 -26.96 -1.22
C VAL A 333 -14.84 -27.99 -0.79
#